data_AF-A0A352RZU4-F1
#
_entry.id   AF-A0A352RZU4-F1
#
_cell.length_a   1.000
_cell.length_b   1.000
_cell.length_c   1.000
_cell.angle_alpha   90.00
_cell.angle_beta   90.00
_cell.angle_gamma   90.00
#
_symmetry.space_group_name_H-M   'P 1'
#
loop_
_entity.id
_entity.type
_entity.pdbx_description
1 polymer ?
#
loop_
_entity_poly.entity_id
_entity_poly.type
_entity_poly.pdbx_seq_one_letter_code
_entity_poly.pdbx_strand_id
1 'polypeptide(L)'
;IHVQTAPDHHWPTRPFIVATASATLRPMGTRFAVRVSGDAGWIGVTEGAVAVRPQADPTGGRIIAAGKQARFTPTSVDAPTPLPESDTAWTDGMIVATD
;
A
#
# COMPACT_ATOMS: atom_id res chain seq x y z
N ILE A 1 1.22 -9.86 0.25
CA ILE A 1 1.30 -9.73 1.74
C ILE A 1 0.13 -8.84 2.18
N HIS A 2 -0.58 -9.23 3.23
CA HIS A 2 -1.63 -8.40 3.85
C HIS A 2 -1.09 -7.79 5.13
N VAL A 3 -1.35 -6.49 5.34
CA VAL A 3 -0.88 -5.76 6.51
C VAL A 3 -2.06 -5.00 7.11
N GLN A 4 -2.34 -5.30 8.37
CA GLN A 4 -3.28 -4.56 9.19
C GLN A 4 -2.48 -3.88 10.30
N THR A 5 -2.61 -2.56 10.41
CA THR A 5 -2.01 -1.79 11.50
C THR A 5 -3.11 -1.30 12.44
N ALA A 6 -2.89 -1.39 13.75
CA ALA A 6 -3.73 -0.72 14.73
C ALA A 6 -3.20 0.71 14.96
N PRO A 7 -4.06 1.69 15.32
CA PRO A 7 -3.62 3.01 15.76
C PRO A 7 -2.61 2.89 16.91
N ASP A 8 -1.42 3.50 16.78
CA ASP A 8 -0.46 3.58 17.89
C ASP A 8 -0.80 4.79 18.76
N HIS A 9 -1.40 4.54 19.93
CA HIS A 9 -1.74 5.58 20.90
C HIS A 9 -0.54 5.99 21.79
N HIS A 10 0.68 5.52 21.48
CA HIS A 10 1.89 5.88 22.21
C HIS A 10 2.43 7.26 21.75
N TRP A 11 2.99 8.05 22.68
CA TRP A 11 3.65 9.32 22.36
C TRP A 11 5.15 9.24 22.71
N PRO A 12 6.06 9.48 21.75
CA PRO A 12 5.80 9.70 20.32
C PRO A 12 5.32 8.41 19.62
N THR A 13 4.56 8.59 18.54
CA THR A 13 4.02 7.49 17.72
C THR A 13 5.14 6.69 17.08
N ARG A 14 5.10 5.36 17.15
CA ARG A 14 6.06 4.48 16.47
C ARG A 14 5.54 4.19 15.07
N PRO A 15 6.09 4.80 14.02
CA PRO A 15 5.58 4.60 12.67
C PRO A 15 5.82 3.16 12.25
N PHE A 16 4.74 2.47 11.87
CA PHE A 16 4.86 1.22 11.12
C PHE A 16 5.34 1.54 9.71
N ILE A 17 6.34 0.80 9.22
CA ILE A 17 6.91 0.98 7.88
C ILE A 17 7.01 -0.38 7.21
N VAL A 18 6.52 -0.49 5.97
CA VAL A 18 6.84 -1.61 5.09
C VAL A 18 7.91 -1.14 4.12
N ALA A 19 9.09 -1.74 4.20
CA ALA A 19 10.14 -1.54 3.21
C ALA A 19 10.07 -2.65 2.17
N THR A 20 10.05 -2.28 0.89
CA THR A 20 10.26 -3.18 -0.24
C THR A 20 11.53 -2.74 -0.98
N ALA A 21 12.05 -3.57 -1.88
CA ALA A 21 13.18 -3.18 -2.73
C ALA A 21 12.87 -1.93 -3.59
N SER A 22 11.59 -1.70 -3.91
CA SER A 22 11.14 -0.62 -4.78
C SER A 22 10.69 0.63 -4.03
N ALA A 23 10.09 0.49 -2.84
CA ALA A 23 9.47 1.62 -2.16
C ALA A 23 9.41 1.44 -0.64
N THR A 24 9.32 2.58 0.06
CA THR A 24 8.89 2.63 1.45
C THR A 24 7.41 2.96 1.51
N LEU A 25 6.63 2.13 2.22
CA LEU A 25 5.22 2.34 2.48
C LEU A 25 5.03 2.71 3.95
N ARG A 26 4.41 3.85 4.22
CA ARG A 26 4.11 4.34 5.57
C ARG A 26 2.60 4.45 5.77
N PRO A 27 1.99 3.47 6.46
CA PRO A 27 0.61 3.52 6.93
C PRO A 27 0.33 4.70 7.86
N MET A 28 -0.80 5.34 7.65
CA MET A 28 -1.37 6.36 8.54
C MET A 28 -2.67 5.82 9.14
N GLY A 29 -2.55 4.76 9.97
CA GLY A 29 -3.68 4.07 10.60
C GLY A 29 -4.54 3.29 9.60
N THR A 30 -3.96 2.28 8.95
CA THR A 30 -4.60 1.67 7.77
C THR A 30 -4.68 0.15 7.77
N ARG A 31 -5.65 -0.31 6.96
CA ARG A 31 -5.71 -1.65 6.37
C ARG A 31 -5.38 -1.53 4.89
N PHE A 32 -4.41 -2.32 4.43
CA PHE A 32 -3.97 -2.29 3.04
C PHE A 32 -3.36 -3.61 2.57
N ALA A 33 -3.35 -3.75 1.26
CA ALA A 33 -2.74 -4.82 0.49
C ALA A 33 -1.41 -4.37 -0.10
N VAL A 34 -0.39 -5.21 -0.08
CA VAL A 34 0.80 -5.00 -0.91
C VAL A 34 1.20 -6.26 -1.65
N ARG A 35 1.47 -6.12 -2.94
CA ARG A 35 2.06 -7.15 -3.80
C ARG A 35 3.34 -6.60 -4.41
N VAL A 36 4.39 -7.42 -4.47
CA VAL A 36 5.67 -7.04 -5.07
C VAL A 36 6.06 -8.15 -6.03
N SER A 37 6.48 -7.77 -7.23
CA SER A 37 6.94 -8.67 -8.29
C SER A 37 8.12 -8.02 -9.01
N GLY A 38 9.31 -8.57 -8.82
CA GLY A 38 10.55 -7.94 -9.26
C GLY A 38 10.72 -6.56 -8.62
N ASP A 39 11.04 -5.56 -9.44
CA ASP A 39 11.24 -4.18 -8.99
C ASP A 39 9.95 -3.36 -8.94
N ALA A 40 8.81 -3.93 -9.30
CA ALA A 40 7.53 -3.25 -9.24
C ALA A 40 6.66 -3.80 -8.12
N GLY A 41 5.73 -2.99 -7.66
CA GLY A 41 4.72 -3.40 -6.72
C GLY A 41 3.39 -2.73 -6.96
N TRP A 42 2.42 -3.21 -6.20
CA TRP A 42 1.06 -2.71 -6.19
C TRP A 42 0.60 -2.57 -4.74
N ILE A 43 -0.16 -1.51 -4.49
CA ILE A 43 -0.80 -1.26 -3.20
C ILE A 43 -2.28 -0.97 -3.42
N GLY A 44 -3.13 -1.57 -2.60
CA GLY A 44 -4.55 -1.24 -2.49
C GLY A 44 -4.87 -0.89 -1.04
N VAL A 45 -5.50 0.26 -0.80
CA VAL A 45 -5.81 0.74 0.54
C VAL A 45 -7.32 0.64 0.77
N THR A 46 -7.72 -0.07 1.80
CA THR A 46 -9.14 -0.27 2.14
C THR A 46 -9.60 0.63 3.27
N GLU A 47 -8.69 1.05 4.15
CA GLU A 47 -8.98 1.96 5.26
C GLU A 47 -7.83 2.94 5.49
N GLY A 48 -8.14 4.20 5.84
CA GLY A 48 -7.18 5.28 6.08
C GLY A 48 -6.37 5.71 4.84
N ALA A 49 -5.07 5.97 4.99
CA ALA A 49 -4.17 6.29 3.87
C ALA A 49 -2.73 5.78 4.05
N VAL A 50 -2.05 5.44 2.95
CA VAL A 50 -0.65 5.01 2.94
C VAL A 50 0.18 5.97 2.10
N ALA A 51 1.26 6.52 2.68
CA ALA A 51 2.26 7.24 1.91
C ALA A 51 3.24 6.25 1.28
N VAL A 52 3.41 6.36 -0.04
CA VAL A 52 4.31 5.53 -0.85
C VAL A 52 5.45 6.42 -1.33
N ARG A 53 6.68 6.00 -1.06
CA ARG A 53 7.89 6.72 -1.49
C ARG A 53 8.80 5.79 -2.29
N PRO A 54 9.02 6.03 -3.59
CA PRO A 54 9.97 5.26 -4.38
C PRO A 54 11.38 5.33 -3.79
N GLN A 55 12.15 4.25 -3.92
CA GLN A 55 13.52 4.18 -3.38
C GLN A 55 14.52 5.05 -4.16
N ALA A 56 14.46 5.04 -5.49
CA ALA A 56 15.38 5.73 -6.39
C ALA A 56 14.99 7.19 -6.66
N ASP A 57 13.72 7.55 -6.52
CA ASP A 57 13.27 8.96 -6.55
C ASP A 57 12.26 9.25 -5.42
N PRO A 58 12.75 9.69 -4.25
CA PRO A 58 11.90 10.01 -3.12
C PRO A 58 10.91 11.17 -3.37
N THR A 59 11.14 12.01 -4.38
CA THR A 59 10.27 13.15 -4.70
C THR A 59 9.02 12.72 -5.46
N GLY A 60 9.06 11.57 -6.15
CA GLY A 60 7.92 10.94 -6.83
C GLY A 60 6.92 10.24 -5.91
N GLY A 61 6.94 10.53 -4.60
CA GLY A 61 6.05 9.92 -3.62
C GLY A 61 4.59 10.36 -3.77
N ARG A 62 3.67 9.48 -3.36
CA ARG A 62 2.21 9.75 -3.38
C ARG A 62 1.52 9.19 -2.15
N ILE A 63 0.38 9.79 -1.79
CA ILE A 63 -0.53 9.26 -0.77
C ILE A 63 -1.65 8.48 -1.47
N ILE A 64 -1.85 7.24 -1.06
CA ILE A 64 -2.94 6.37 -1.53
C ILE A 64 -3.99 6.30 -0.42
N ALA A 65 -5.16 6.88 -0.67
CA ALA A 65 -6.28 6.89 0.27
C ALA A 65 -7.13 5.61 0.16
N ALA A 66 -7.98 5.37 1.17
CA ALA A 66 -8.96 4.30 1.17
C ALA A 66 -9.82 4.29 -0.12
N GLY A 67 -10.12 3.09 -0.61
CA GLY A 67 -10.84 2.87 -1.87
C GLY A 67 -9.99 3.16 -3.11
N LYS A 68 -8.67 3.33 -2.95
CA LYS A 68 -7.73 3.54 -4.06
C LYS A 68 -6.63 2.48 -4.11
N GLN A 69 -6.07 2.33 -5.29
CA GLN A 69 -4.91 1.51 -5.59
C GLN A 69 -3.89 2.28 -6.42
N ALA A 70 -2.64 1.83 -6.41
CA ALA A 70 -1.59 2.31 -7.31
C ALA A 70 -0.52 1.25 -7.53
N ARG A 71 0.16 1.32 -8.67
CA ARG A 71 1.45 0.65 -8.86
C ARG A 71 2.59 1.59 -8.49
N PHE A 72 3.69 0.99 -8.06
CA PHE A 72 4.92 1.70 -7.77
C PHE A 72 6.11 0.92 -8.31
N THR A 73 7.16 1.66 -8.64
CA THR A 73 8.47 1.16 -9.08
C THR A 73 9.54 1.81 -8.19
N PRO A 74 10.84 1.53 -8.40
CA PRO A 74 11.88 2.22 -7.66
C PRO A 74 11.91 3.72 -7.96
N THR A 75 11.40 4.16 -9.12
CA THR A 75 11.50 5.55 -9.59
C THR A 75 10.19 6.31 -9.56
N SER A 76 9.04 5.65 -9.45
CA SER A 76 7.74 6.33 -9.55
C SER A 76 6.62 5.63 -8.79
N VAL A 77 5.58 6.41 -8.51
CA VAL A 77 4.25 5.89 -8.14
C VAL A 77 3.25 6.39 -9.19
N ASP A 78 2.42 5.50 -9.69
CA ASP A 78 1.35 5.84 -10.63
C ASP A 78 0.25 6.68 -9.95
N ALA A 79 -0.56 7.37 -10.76
CA ALA A 79 -1.72 8.08 -10.24
C ALA A 79 -2.71 7.10 -9.56
N PRO A 80 -3.25 7.42 -8.36
CA PRO A 80 -4.17 6.52 -7.68
C PRO A 80 -5.46 6.32 -8.47
N THR A 81 -5.86 5.06 -8.67
CA THR A 81 -7.12 4.69 -9.33
C THR A 81 -8.08 4.05 -8.33
N PRO A 82 -9.40 3.98 -8.61
CA PRO A 82 -10.35 3.24 -7.77
C PRO A 82 -9.91 1.79 -7.54
N LEU A 83 -10.03 1.31 -6.30
CA LEU A 83 -9.85 -0.09 -5.95
C LEU A 83 -11.17 -0.85 -6.27
N PRO A 84 -11.16 -1.83 -7.18
CA PRO A 84 -12.35 -2.63 -7.51
C PRO A 84 -12.81 -3.44 -6.30
N GLU A 85 -14.13 -3.59 -6.12
CA GLU A 85 -14.70 -4.36 -5.01
C GLU A 85 -14.22 -5.82 -4.99
N SER A 86 -13.99 -6.43 -6.16
CA SER A 86 -13.43 -7.79 -6.30
C SER A 86 -12.02 -7.93 -5.72
N ASP A 87 -11.21 -6.85 -5.77
CA ASP A 87 -9.87 -6.80 -5.19
C ASP A 87 -9.90 -6.52 -3.68
N THR A 88 -11.08 -6.33 -3.08
CA THR A 88 -11.31 -6.27 -1.63
C THR A 88 -11.70 -7.64 -1.05
N ALA A 89 -12.19 -8.57 -1.87
CA ALA A 89 -12.64 -9.90 -1.43
C ALA A 89 -11.51 -10.81 -0.93
N TRP A 90 -10.26 -10.54 -1.34
CA TRP A 90 -9.08 -11.25 -0.82
C TRP A 90 -8.82 -11.01 0.69
N THR A 91 -9.40 -9.94 1.26
CA THR A 91 -9.17 -9.54 2.66
C THR A 91 -9.88 -10.47 3.66
N ASP A 92 -10.87 -11.24 3.20
CA ASP A 92 -11.67 -12.18 4.01
C ASP A 92 -11.25 -13.65 3.86
N GLY A 93 -10.08 -13.92 3.24
CA GLY A 93 -9.52 -15.28 3.20
C GLY A 93 -10.01 -16.18 2.06
N MET A 94 -10.57 -15.62 0.97
CA MET A 94 -10.81 -16.36 -0.27
C MET A 94 -9.73 -16.10 -1.32
N ILE A 95 -9.16 -17.18 -1.88
CA ILE A 95 -8.33 -17.16 -3.09
C ILE A 95 -9.27 -17.25 -4.30
N VAL A 96 -9.28 -16.23 -5.15
CA VAL A 96 -9.93 -16.27 -6.46
C VAL A 96 -8.85 -16.23 -7.53
N ALA A 97 -8.81 -17.26 -8.37
CA ALA A 97 -8.11 -17.25 -9.64
C ALA A 97 -9.15 -16.92 -10.72
N THR A 98 -8.84 -15.95 -11.58
CA THR A 98 -9.64 -15.68 -12.78
C THR A 98 -8.77 -15.98 -13.99
N ASP A 99 -9.36 -16.69 -14.95
CA ASP A 99 -8.78 -17.23 -16.19
C ASP A 99 -8.20 -16.16 -17.13
#